data_AF-A0A849EHF8-F1
#
_entry.id   AF-A0A849EHF8-F1
#
_cell.length_a   1.000
_cell.length_b   1.000
_cell.length_c   1.000
_cell.angle_alpha   90.00
_cell.angle_beta   90.00
_cell.angle_gamma   90.00
#
_symmetry.space_group_name_H-M   'P 1'
#
loop_
_entity.id
_entity.type
_entity.pdbx_description
1 polymer ?
#
loop_
_entity_poly.entity_id
_entity_poly.type
_entity_poly.pdbx_seq_one_letter_code
_entity_poly.pdbx_strand_id
1 'polypeptide(L)'
;MDNKEVLLLKKALDRQKKARLQAEKILEKKSQELYSTSRQLKETNERLENLLSEKTSELEGVFINIIDPYLVMDVEGNVIRMNAAASQLLGYDHTREKINLQQIVHPDYIEYTKESFQQLYKV
;
A
#
# COMPACT_ATOMS: atom_id res chain seq x y z
N MET A 1 -31.96 18.35 -62.38
CA MET A 1 -31.85 17.38 -61.27
C MET A 1 -30.64 17.71 -60.38
N ASP A 2 -29.48 18.11 -60.96
CA ASP A 2 -28.23 18.45 -60.25
C ASP A 2 -28.32 19.44 -59.06
N ASN A 3 -29.16 20.46 -59.15
CA ASN A 3 -29.13 21.56 -58.17
C ASN A 3 -29.65 21.14 -56.76
N LYS A 4 -30.51 20.11 -56.70
CA LYS A 4 -31.08 19.61 -55.44
C LYS A 4 -30.08 18.76 -54.65
N GLU A 5 -29.28 17.99 -55.37
CA GLU A 5 -28.26 17.09 -54.82
C GLU A 5 -27.07 17.90 -54.28
N VAL A 6 -26.61 18.90 -55.03
CA VAL A 6 -25.58 19.86 -54.56
C VAL A 6 -26.03 20.58 -53.29
N LEU A 7 -27.31 20.97 -53.19
CA LEU A 7 -27.85 21.62 -51.99
C LEU A 7 -27.89 20.68 -50.78
N LEU A 8 -28.28 19.42 -50.99
CA LEU A 8 -28.28 18.39 -49.95
C LEU A 8 -26.86 18.10 -49.44
N LEU A 9 -25.89 17.95 -50.36
CA LEU A 9 -24.48 17.75 -50.03
C LEU A 9 -23.90 18.93 -49.24
N LYS A 10 -24.22 20.18 -49.62
CA LYS A 10 -23.80 21.37 -48.85
C LYS A 10 -24.36 21.36 -47.43
N LYS A 11 -25.64 20.99 -47.24
CA LYS A 11 -26.25 20.86 -45.90
C LYS A 11 -25.62 19.74 -45.08
N ALA A 12 -25.33 18.60 -45.69
CA ALA A 12 -24.65 17.49 -45.02
C ALA A 12 -23.23 17.88 -44.57
N LEU A 13 -22.48 18.56 -45.44
CA LEU A 13 -21.14 19.05 -45.13
C LEU A 13 -21.14 20.08 -43.99
N ASP A 14 -22.10 21.02 -43.97
CA ASP A 14 -22.23 21.99 -42.88
C ASP A 14 -22.52 21.30 -41.54
N ARG A 15 -23.42 20.31 -41.53
CA ARG A 15 -23.70 19.49 -40.33
C ARG A 15 -22.45 18.73 -39.87
N GLN A 16 -21.71 18.12 -40.80
CA GLN A 16 -20.48 17.40 -40.49
C GLN A 16 -19.42 18.33 -39.89
N LYS A 17 -19.22 19.52 -40.47
CA LYS A 17 -18.27 20.52 -39.95
C LYS A 17 -18.64 20.97 -38.53
N LYS A 18 -19.93 21.24 -38.29
CA LYS A 18 -20.42 21.62 -36.95
C LYS A 18 -20.23 20.51 -35.93
N ALA A 19 -20.54 19.27 -36.29
CA ALA A 19 -20.32 18.10 -35.43
C ALA A 19 -18.82 17.91 -35.13
N ARG A 20 -17.94 18.09 -36.13
CA ARG A 20 -16.49 18.00 -35.95
C ARG A 20 -15.95 19.06 -34.98
N LEU A 21 -16.37 20.32 -35.14
CA LEU A 21 -15.97 21.41 -34.25
C LEU A 21 -16.46 21.20 -32.81
N GLN A 22 -17.65 20.63 -32.63
CA GLN A 22 -18.15 20.26 -31.30
C GLN A 22 -17.32 19.12 -30.68
N ALA A 23 -17.01 18.08 -31.46
CA ALA A 23 -16.17 16.98 -31.01
C ALA A 23 -14.76 17.45 -30.64
N GLU A 24 -14.14 18.32 -31.44
CA GLU A 24 -12.82 18.92 -31.17
C GLU A 24 -12.83 19.69 -29.84
N LYS A 25 -13.85 20.53 -29.58
CA LYS A 25 -13.97 21.26 -28.30
C LYS A 25 -14.13 20.33 -27.09
N ILE A 26 -14.94 19.28 -27.24
CA ILE A 26 -15.12 18.29 -26.17
C ILE A 26 -13.81 17.55 -25.90
N LEU A 27 -13.12 17.14 -26.96
CA LEU A 27 -11.85 16.43 -26.88
C LEU A 27 -10.77 17.28 -26.22
N GLU A 28 -10.66 18.55 -26.59
CA GLU A 28 -9.72 19.50 -26.00
C GLU A 28 -9.99 19.66 -24.50
N LYS A 29 -11.25 19.90 -24.11
CA LYS A 29 -11.64 20.02 -22.70
C LYS A 29 -11.31 18.74 -21.92
N LYS A 30 -11.64 17.57 -22.46
CA LYS A 30 -11.37 16.28 -21.82
C LYS A 30 -9.87 15.99 -21.69
N SER A 31 -9.09 16.36 -22.70
CA SER A 31 -7.62 16.25 -22.66
C SER A 31 -7.02 17.11 -21.55
N GLN A 32 -7.50 18.35 -21.40
CA GLN A 32 -7.06 19.25 -20.32
C GLN A 32 -7.46 18.73 -18.93
N GLU A 33 -8.70 18.24 -18.77
CA GLU A 33 -9.18 17.61 -17.53
C GLU A 33 -8.32 16.38 -17.17
N LEU A 34 -8.04 15.50 -18.14
CA LEU A 34 -7.21 14.32 -17.92
C LEU A 34 -5.77 14.69 -17.54
N TYR A 35 -5.18 15.66 -18.24
CA TYR A 35 -3.83 16.10 -17.96
C TYR A 35 -3.69 16.68 -16.55
N SER A 36 -4.60 17.58 -16.16
CA SER A 36 -4.61 18.18 -14.82
C SER A 36 -4.83 17.14 -13.72
N THR A 37 -5.80 16.24 -13.91
CA THR A 37 -6.08 15.17 -12.95
C THR A 37 -4.90 14.20 -12.81
N SER A 38 -4.28 13.81 -13.92
CA SER A 38 -3.11 12.93 -13.92
C SER A 38 -1.92 13.56 -13.20
N ARG A 39 -1.69 14.86 -13.41
CA ARG A 39 -0.65 15.61 -12.70
C ARG A 39 -0.93 15.68 -11.19
N GLN A 40 -2.15 16.02 -10.78
CA GLN A 40 -2.54 16.06 -9.38
C GLN A 40 -2.42 14.69 -8.70
N LEU A 41 -2.79 13.61 -9.40
CA LEU A 41 -2.65 12.25 -8.91
C LEU A 41 -1.18 11.90 -8.68
N LYS A 42 -0.30 12.26 -9.63
CA LYS A 42 1.15 12.05 -9.49
C LYS A 42 1.71 12.79 -8.27
N GLU A 43 1.42 14.08 -8.13
CA GLU A 43 1.87 14.91 -7.01
C GLU A 43 1.34 14.36 -5.66
N THR A 44 0.09 13.88 -5.64
CA THR A 44 -0.51 13.28 -4.44
C THR A 44 0.15 11.94 -4.08
N ASN A 45 0.42 11.09 -5.06
CA ASN A 45 1.11 9.81 -4.84
C ASN A 45 2.52 10.02 -4.28
N GLU A 46 3.31 10.92 -4.88
CA GLU A 46 4.66 11.25 -4.39
C GLU A 46 4.60 11.75 -2.93
N ARG A 47 3.61 12.58 -2.59
CA ARG A 47 3.41 13.04 -1.21
C ARG A 47 3.03 11.89 -0.26
N LEU A 48 2.16 10.98 -0.68
CA LEU A 48 1.76 9.83 0.12
C LEU A 48 2.93 8.87 0.35
N GLU A 49 3.75 8.62 -0.67
CA GLU A 49 4.96 7.80 -0.55
C GLU A 49 5.95 8.41 0.46
N ASN A 50 6.17 9.72 0.39
CA ASN A 50 7.04 10.42 1.34
C ASN A 50 6.51 10.35 2.78
N LEU A 51 5.22 10.60 3.00
CA LEU A 51 4.60 10.51 4.32
C LEU A 51 4.63 9.08 4.87
N LEU A 52 4.42 8.08 4.01
CA LEU A 52 4.51 6.67 4.39
C LEU A 52 5.94 6.32 4.81
N SER A 53 6.94 6.77 4.05
CA SER A 53 8.35 6.57 4.36
C SER A 53 8.72 7.21 5.71
N GLU A 54 8.37 8.49 5.91
CA GLU A 54 8.60 9.22 7.16
C GLU A 54 7.97 8.50 8.37
N LYS A 55 6.69 8.12 8.25
CA LYS A 55 6.01 7.39 9.33
C LYS A 55 6.59 6.01 9.59
N THR A 56 7.05 5.32 8.55
CA THR A 56 7.70 4.01 8.70
C THR A 56 9.02 4.17 9.44
N SER A 57 9.85 5.15 9.07
CA SER A 57 11.10 5.44 9.76
C SER A 57 10.91 5.88 11.22
N GLU A 58 9.89 6.69 11.51
CA GLU A 58 9.52 7.04 12.89
C GLU A 58 9.16 5.78 13.71
N LEU A 59 8.29 4.91 13.17
CA LEU A 59 7.88 3.67 13.84
C LEU A 59 9.05 2.70 14.04
N GLU A 60 9.94 2.57 13.07
CA GLU A 60 11.16 1.77 13.19
C GLU A 60 12.09 2.34 14.26
N GLY A 61 12.30 3.65 14.29
CA GLY A 61 13.12 4.32 15.30
C GLY A 61 12.60 4.12 16.71
N VAL A 62 11.28 4.21 16.92
CA VAL A 62 10.65 3.93 18.22
C VAL A 62 10.85 2.46 18.59
N PHE A 63 10.57 1.53 17.68
CA PHE A 63 10.67 0.09 17.93
C PHE A 63 12.10 -0.36 18.28
N ILE A 64 13.11 0.22 17.63
CA ILE A 64 14.54 -0.09 17.87
C ILE A 64 15.01 0.43 19.24
N ASN A 65 14.50 1.57 19.69
CA ASN A 65 14.98 2.26 20.89
C ASN A 65 14.30 1.83 22.20
N ILE A 66 13.36 0.87 22.17
CA ILE A 66 12.78 0.32 23.40
C ILE A 66 13.86 -0.47 24.16
N ILE A 67 14.12 -0.08 25.41
CA ILE A 67 15.10 -0.73 26.29
C ILE A 67 14.62 -2.12 26.72
N ASP A 68 13.31 -2.28 26.91
CA ASP A 68 12.71 -3.56 27.28
C ASP A 68 12.67 -4.54 26.08
N PRO A 69 12.97 -5.83 26.29
CA PRO A 69 12.80 -6.87 25.28
C PRO A 69 11.38 -6.90 24.71
N TYR A 70 11.26 -6.64 23.41
CA TYR A 70 9.99 -6.64 22.69
C TYR A 70 10.10 -7.44 21.40
N LEU A 71 9.12 -8.30 21.15
CA LEU A 71 9.02 -9.09 19.92
C LEU A 71 7.58 -9.23 19.46
N VAL A 72 7.43 -9.56 18.19
CA VAL A 72 6.17 -9.90 17.53
C VAL A 72 6.35 -11.28 16.91
N MET A 73 5.39 -12.17 17.14
CA MET A 73 5.37 -13.52 16.59
C MET A 73 4.01 -13.84 15.97
N ASP A 74 3.96 -14.85 15.11
CA ASP A 74 2.70 -15.43 14.68
C ASP A 74 2.09 -16.34 15.78
N VAL A 75 0.89 -16.85 15.52
CA VAL A 75 0.17 -17.75 16.45
C VAL A 75 0.84 -19.11 16.64
N GLU A 76 1.75 -19.50 15.73
CA GLU A 76 2.55 -20.71 15.83
C GLU A 76 3.87 -20.48 16.61
N GLY A 77 4.11 -19.24 17.05
CA GLY A 77 5.29 -18.86 17.82
C GLY A 77 6.51 -18.52 16.97
N ASN A 78 6.38 -18.40 15.65
CA ASN A 78 7.49 -17.96 14.79
C ASN A 78 7.69 -16.46 14.93
N VAL A 79 8.92 -16.02 15.20
CA VAL A 79 9.23 -14.60 15.37
C VAL A 79 9.13 -13.88 14.02
N ILE A 80 8.30 -12.85 13.98
CA ILE A 80 8.13 -11.93 12.85
C ILE A 80 9.09 -10.73 13.02
N ARG A 81 9.19 -10.17 14.23
CA ARG A 81 10.08 -9.05 14.57
C ARG A 81 10.60 -9.16 16.00
N MET A 82 11.81 -8.69 16.26
CA MET A 82 12.34 -8.47 17.61
C MET A 82 13.18 -7.19 17.65
N ASN A 83 13.12 -6.44 18.74
CA ASN A 83 14.00 -5.29 18.97
C ASN A 83 15.40 -5.75 19.43
N ALA A 84 16.35 -4.83 19.45
CA ALA A 84 17.74 -5.13 19.83
C ALA A 84 17.85 -5.69 21.25
N ALA A 85 17.03 -5.19 22.19
CA ALA A 85 16.99 -5.69 23.56
C ALA A 85 16.55 -7.16 23.64
N ALA A 86 15.53 -7.56 22.88
CA ALA A 86 15.08 -8.95 22.79
C ALA A 86 16.11 -9.84 22.13
N SER A 87 16.75 -9.40 21.05
CA SER A 87 17.84 -10.16 20.42
C SER A 87 19.01 -10.38 21.37
N GLN A 88 19.39 -9.36 22.13
CA GLN A 88 20.47 -9.44 23.10
C GLN A 88 20.11 -10.33 24.30
N LEU A 89 18.88 -10.24 24.82
CA LEU A 89 18.42 -11.04 25.94
C LEU A 89 18.30 -12.53 25.57
N LEU A 90 17.66 -12.83 24.44
CA LEU A 90 17.40 -14.19 24.01
C LEU A 90 18.61 -14.84 23.35
N GLY A 91 19.56 -14.04 22.84
CA GLY A 91 20.75 -14.52 22.14
C GLY A 91 20.50 -14.94 20.68
N TYR A 92 19.32 -14.63 20.13
CA TYR A 92 18.92 -14.97 18.76
C TYR A 92 18.65 -13.72 17.94
N ASP A 93 18.86 -13.81 16.62
CA ASP A 93 18.60 -12.73 15.68
C ASP A 93 17.66 -13.18 14.55
N HIS A 94 16.40 -12.75 14.61
CA HIS A 94 15.37 -13.08 13.63
C HIS A 94 15.69 -12.66 12.19
N THR A 95 16.65 -11.76 11.99
CA THR A 95 17.08 -11.33 10.64
C THR A 95 18.06 -12.32 10.01
N ARG A 96 18.71 -13.15 10.83
CA ARG A 96 19.71 -14.14 10.38
C ARG A 96 19.12 -15.54 10.30
N GLU A 97 18.21 -15.88 11.20
CA GLU A 97 17.63 -17.21 11.28
C GLU A 97 16.14 -17.18 11.64
N LYS A 98 15.43 -18.24 11.24
CA LYS A 98 14.04 -18.43 11.66
C LYS A 98 14.01 -18.96 13.09
N ILE A 99 13.31 -18.26 13.96
CA ILE A 99 13.23 -18.59 15.38
C ILE A 99 11.77 -18.94 15.70
N ASN A 100 11.56 -20.11 16.28
CA ASN A 100 10.28 -20.47 16.88
C ASN A 100 10.42 -20.47 18.40
N LEU A 101 9.64 -19.62 19.07
CA LEU A 101 9.77 -19.40 20.52
C LEU A 101 9.38 -20.63 21.34
N GLN A 102 8.51 -21.50 20.82
CA GLN A 102 8.12 -22.73 21.52
C GLN A 102 9.29 -23.72 21.63
N GLN A 103 10.26 -23.64 20.73
CA GLN A 103 11.43 -24.53 20.69
C GLN A 103 12.53 -24.13 21.67
N ILE A 104 12.50 -22.88 22.17
CA ILE A 104 13.51 -22.36 23.11
C ILE A 104 12.99 -22.29 24.55
N VAL A 105 11.74 -22.71 24.79
CA VAL A 105 11.19 -22.84 26.14
C VAL A 105 11.95 -23.93 26.88
N HIS A 106 12.38 -23.63 28.11
CA HIS A 106 13.04 -24.61 28.96
C HIS A 106 12.12 -25.84 29.17
N PRO A 107 12.63 -27.08 29.11
CA PRO A 107 11.83 -28.31 29.16
C PRO A 107 10.80 -28.35 30.29
N ASP A 108 11.21 -27.92 31.48
CA ASP A 108 10.36 -27.88 32.69
C ASP A 108 9.13 -26.96 32.56
N TYR A 109 9.13 -26.03 31.63
CA TYR A 109 8.09 -25.02 31.45
C TYR A 109 7.27 -25.17 30.16
N ILE A 110 7.51 -26.23 29.37
CA ILE A 110 6.82 -26.44 28.08
C ILE A 110 5.31 -26.56 28.29
N GLU A 111 4.87 -27.42 29.20
CA GLU A 111 3.43 -27.67 29.42
C GLU A 111 2.73 -26.43 29.99
N TYR A 112 3.35 -25.79 31.00
CA TYR A 112 2.85 -24.55 31.58
C TYR A 112 2.68 -23.44 30.54
N THR A 113 3.68 -23.26 29.67
CA THR A 113 3.65 -22.24 28.62
C THR A 113 2.53 -22.54 27.62
N LYS A 114 2.40 -23.79 27.18
CA LYS A 114 1.35 -24.22 26.26
C LYS A 114 -0.05 -23.97 26.84
N GLU A 115 -0.30 -24.35 28.09
CA GLU A 115 -1.59 -24.11 28.76
C GLU A 115 -1.90 -22.61 28.88
N SER A 116 -0.89 -21.80 29.22
CA SER A 116 -1.03 -20.34 29.34
C SER A 116 -1.41 -19.70 27.99
N PHE A 117 -0.74 -20.09 26.90
CA PHE A 117 -1.08 -19.61 25.56
C PHE A 117 -2.46 -20.09 25.09
N GLN A 118 -2.88 -21.31 25.44
CA GLN A 118 -4.23 -21.79 25.13
C GLN A 118 -5.33 -20.96 25.80
N GLN A 119 -5.09 -20.36 26.97
CA GLN A 119 -6.05 -19.46 27.60
C GLN A 119 -6.18 -18.14 26.82
N LEU A 120 -5.06 -17.60 26.33
CA LEU A 120 -5.05 -16.38 25.53
C LEU A 120 -5.79 -16.53 24.19
N TYR A 121 -5.73 -17.71 23.57
CA TYR A 121 -6.45 -18.00 22.31
C TYR A 121 -7.96 -18.20 22.46
N LYS A 122 -8.48 -18.33 23.67
CA LYS A 122 -9.92 -18.52 23.93
C LYS A 122 -10.68 -17.19 24.07
N VAL A 123 -9.99 -16.06 23.98
CA VAL A 123 -10.54 -14.70 23.99
C VAL A 123 -10.88 -14.30 22.55
#